data_AF-A0A8H9XCP8-F1
#
_entry.id   AF-A0A8H9XCP8-F1
#
_cell.length_a   1.000
_cell.length_b   1.000
_cell.length_c   1.000
_cell.angle_alpha   90.00
_cell.angle_beta   90.00
_cell.angle_gamma   90.00
#
_symmetry.space_group_name_H-M   'P 1'
#
loop_
_entity.id
_entity.type
_entity.pdbx_description
1 polymer ?
#
loop_
_entity_poly.entity_id
_entity_poly.type
_entity_poly.pdbx_seq_one_letter_code
_entity_poly.pdbx_strand_id
1 'polypeptide(L)'
;MNAHIAQPKAAADHPERQYLALLADILETGVQRGDRTGTGTLGVFGRQMRFDLAQGFPLLTTKKLHRKSIILELLWFLRGDTNVRWLQERGVSIWDEWADETGELGPVYGKQWRSWTAPDGRVIDQIANVVESLKTTPHSRRHIVSAWNPADVDDMALPPCHCLFQFFVADGKLSCQLYQRSADVFLGVPFNIASYALLTMMMAKVTGLEPGEFVHTFGDAHLYLNHLDQAREQLAREPYPFPTLTIADKRDLFAFEYEDFKVTGYKAHEKITAPIAV
;
A
#
# COMPACT_ATOMS: atom_id res chain seq x y z
N MET A 1 -16.20 -36.13 17.80
CA MET A 1 -16.11 -34.77 18.39
C MET A 1 -14.71 -34.26 18.14
N ASN A 2 -14.51 -33.49 17.07
CA ASN A 2 -13.21 -32.87 16.82
C ASN A 2 -13.08 -31.69 17.78
N ALA A 3 -12.17 -31.83 18.74
CA ALA A 3 -11.79 -30.75 19.63
C ALA A 3 -11.39 -29.55 18.76
N HIS A 4 -12.11 -28.44 18.89
CA HIS A 4 -11.65 -27.15 18.43
C HIS A 4 -10.36 -26.86 19.18
N ILE A 5 -9.21 -27.18 18.59
CA ILE A 5 -7.92 -26.70 19.05
C ILE A 5 -8.02 -25.18 18.93
N ALA A 6 -8.16 -24.50 20.07
CA ALA A 6 -8.16 -23.06 20.16
C ALA A 6 -6.90 -22.56 19.43
N GLN A 7 -7.11 -21.80 18.37
CA GLN A 7 -6.04 -21.36 17.51
C GLN A 7 -5.15 -20.37 18.29
N PRO A 8 -3.83 -20.35 18.06
CA PRO A 8 -2.95 -19.46 18.79
C PRO A 8 -3.37 -18.00 18.55
N LYS A 9 -3.62 -17.27 19.65
CA LYS A 9 -3.85 -15.83 19.64
C LYS A 9 -2.53 -15.14 19.29
N ALA A 10 -2.58 -14.07 18.50
CA ALA A 10 -1.40 -13.24 18.26
C ALA A 10 -0.89 -12.60 19.57
N ALA A 11 0.41 -12.35 19.63
CA ALA A 11 1.05 -11.73 20.78
C ALA A 11 0.50 -10.31 21.05
N ALA A 12 0.69 -9.82 22.29
CA ALA A 12 0.20 -8.50 22.71
C ALA A 12 0.89 -7.35 21.97
N ASP A 13 2.07 -7.59 21.41
CA ASP A 13 2.90 -6.68 20.61
C ASP A 13 2.80 -6.94 19.09
N HIS A 14 1.83 -7.76 18.65
CA HIS A 14 1.69 -8.11 17.23
C HIS A 14 1.59 -6.85 16.33
N PRO A 15 2.34 -6.75 15.22
CA PRO A 15 2.41 -5.51 14.44
C PRO A 15 1.08 -5.02 13.85
N GLU A 16 0.12 -5.92 13.57
CA GLU A 16 -1.24 -5.53 13.15
C GLU A 16 -1.96 -4.63 14.16
N ARG A 17 -1.57 -4.69 15.45
CA ARG A 17 -2.16 -3.82 16.49
C ARG A 17 -1.89 -2.34 16.23
N GLN A 18 -0.88 -1.97 15.43
CA GLN A 18 -0.68 -0.57 15.03
C GLN A 18 -1.79 -0.08 14.11
N TYR A 19 -2.26 -0.92 13.18
CA TYR A 19 -3.42 -0.61 12.34
C TYR A 19 -4.71 -0.55 13.15
N LEU A 20 -4.92 -1.51 14.06
CA LEU A 20 -6.10 -1.51 14.93
C LEU A 20 -6.10 -0.32 15.89
N ALA A 21 -4.94 0.10 16.39
CA ALA A 21 -4.82 1.29 17.22
C ALA A 21 -5.19 2.56 16.44
N LEU A 22 -4.81 2.66 15.15
CA LEU A 22 -5.24 3.78 14.30
C LEU A 22 -6.77 3.78 14.06
N LEU A 23 -7.37 2.62 13.83
CA LEU A 23 -8.84 2.51 13.73
C LEU A 23 -9.54 2.97 15.01
N ALA A 24 -9.04 2.53 16.17
CA ALA A 24 -9.59 2.90 17.47
C ALA A 24 -9.42 4.40 17.74
N ASP A 25 -8.24 4.97 17.46
CA ASP A 25 -7.97 6.40 17.60
C ASP A 25 -8.93 7.25 16.77
N ILE A 26 -9.20 6.88 15.51
CA ILE A 26 -10.16 7.63 14.68
C ILE A 26 -11.58 7.55 15.26
N LEU A 27 -12.01 6.39 15.75
CA LEU A 27 -13.34 6.24 16.35
C LEU A 27 -13.50 7.01 17.67
N GLU A 28 -12.42 7.18 18.43
CA GLU A 28 -12.43 7.84 19.73
C GLU A 28 -12.20 9.36 19.63
N THR A 29 -11.23 9.78 18.82
CA THR A 29 -10.72 11.17 18.80
C THR A 29 -10.98 11.87 17.47
N GLY A 30 -11.49 11.16 16.47
CA GLY A 30 -11.73 11.72 15.14
C GLY A 30 -12.75 12.84 15.14
N VAL A 31 -12.54 13.81 14.27
CA VAL A 31 -13.46 14.93 14.04
C VAL A 31 -14.31 14.62 12.82
N GLN A 32 -15.63 14.71 12.99
CA GLN A 32 -16.57 14.54 11.89
C GLN A 32 -16.49 15.75 10.95
N ARG A 33 -16.37 15.48 9.65
CA ARG A 33 -16.27 16.49 8.59
C ARG A 33 -17.08 16.05 7.36
N GLY A 34 -17.53 17.01 6.56
CA GLY A 34 -18.01 16.72 5.21
C GLY A 34 -16.86 16.30 4.30
N ASP A 35 -17.18 15.70 3.16
CA ASP A 35 -16.19 15.32 2.14
C ASP A 35 -16.80 15.41 0.73
N ARG A 36 -15.97 15.26 -0.31
CA ARG A 36 -16.38 15.41 -1.72
C ARG A 36 -17.41 14.38 -2.19
N THR A 37 -17.48 13.21 -1.55
CA THR A 37 -18.41 12.12 -1.90
C THR A 37 -19.81 12.34 -1.29
N GLY A 38 -19.94 13.26 -0.33
CA GLY A 38 -21.18 13.50 0.42
C GLY A 38 -21.46 12.49 1.54
N THR A 39 -20.61 11.47 1.72
CA THR A 39 -20.77 10.46 2.79
C THR A 39 -20.46 11.03 4.18
N GLY A 40 -19.54 11.98 4.24
CA GLY A 40 -18.87 12.46 5.45
C GLY A 40 -17.77 11.51 5.92
N THR A 41 -16.85 12.05 6.72
CA THR A 41 -15.75 11.30 7.32
C THR A 41 -15.62 11.61 8.81
N LEU A 42 -15.05 10.66 9.54
CA LEU A 42 -14.51 10.84 10.88
C LEU A 42 -12.99 10.70 10.75
N GLY A 43 -12.21 11.73 11.10
CA GLY A 43 -10.77 11.69 10.81
C GLY A 43 -9.87 12.41 11.80
N VAL A 44 -8.61 12.02 11.77
CA VAL A 44 -7.49 12.60 12.53
C VAL A 44 -6.40 13.06 11.56
N PHE A 45 -5.55 13.97 12.02
CA PHE A 45 -4.45 14.51 11.20
C PHE A 45 -3.10 14.16 11.82
N GLY A 46 -2.17 13.65 11.01
CA GLY A 46 -0.80 13.34 11.43
C GLY A 46 -0.72 12.08 12.30
N ARG A 47 -0.58 10.91 11.66
CA ARG A 47 -0.35 9.62 12.34
C ARG A 47 0.75 8.83 11.63
N GLN A 48 1.32 7.86 12.32
CA GLN A 48 2.33 6.98 11.75
C GLN A 48 2.19 5.55 12.29
N MET A 49 2.42 4.57 11.41
CA MET A 49 2.56 3.15 11.76
C MET A 49 3.89 2.62 11.24
N ARG A 50 4.39 1.54 11.83
CA ARG A 50 5.67 0.91 11.50
C ARG A 50 5.51 -0.61 11.43
N PHE A 51 6.05 -1.26 10.41
CA PHE A 51 5.97 -2.71 10.25
C PHE A 51 7.37 -3.24 10.02
N ASP A 52 7.89 -4.01 10.97
CA ASP A 52 9.14 -4.75 10.82
C ASP A 52 8.89 -5.95 9.89
N LEU A 53 9.51 -5.93 8.71
CA LEU A 53 9.30 -6.95 7.68
C LEU A 53 9.97 -8.28 8.02
N ALA A 54 10.81 -8.32 9.06
CA ALA A 54 11.32 -9.57 9.61
C ALA A 54 10.26 -10.35 10.41
N GLN A 55 9.19 -9.68 10.86
CA GLN A 55 8.09 -10.31 11.62
C GLN A 55 6.98 -10.89 10.73
N GLY A 56 7.18 -10.89 9.41
CA GLY A 56 6.23 -11.41 8.42
C GLY A 56 5.78 -10.34 7.44
N PHE A 57 5.00 -10.77 6.43
CA PHE A 57 4.44 -9.87 5.44
C PHE A 57 3.16 -9.23 6.01
N PRO A 58 3.09 -7.89 6.14
CA PRO A 58 1.99 -7.20 6.83
C PRO A 58 0.71 -7.17 5.99
N LEU A 59 0.13 -8.35 5.78
CA LEU A 59 -1.17 -8.59 5.18
C LEU A 59 -2.17 -8.83 6.30
N LEU A 60 -3.08 -7.86 6.51
CA LEU A 60 -4.00 -7.88 7.65
C LEU A 60 -4.77 -9.21 7.75
N THR A 61 -4.96 -9.64 8.99
CA THR A 61 -5.58 -10.92 9.34
C THR A 61 -6.95 -10.73 9.99
N THR A 62 -7.21 -9.57 10.61
CA THR A 62 -8.54 -9.22 11.15
C THR A 62 -9.59 -9.01 10.05
N LYS A 63 -9.16 -8.87 8.80
CA LYS A 63 -10.03 -8.79 7.62
C LYS A 63 -9.32 -9.41 6.41
N LYS A 64 -9.97 -10.34 5.71
CA LYS A 64 -9.42 -10.96 4.50
C LYS A 64 -9.25 -9.94 3.38
N LEU A 65 -8.04 -9.85 2.83
CA LEU A 65 -7.68 -8.94 1.74
C LEU A 65 -7.56 -9.68 0.40
N HIS A 66 -7.85 -8.97 -0.70
CA HIS A 66 -7.74 -9.53 -2.04
C HIS A 66 -6.30 -9.39 -2.58
N ARG A 67 -5.42 -10.29 -2.14
CA ARG A 67 -3.97 -10.26 -2.45
C ARG A 67 -3.63 -10.09 -3.94
N LYS A 68 -4.46 -10.66 -4.83
CA LYS A 68 -4.22 -10.62 -6.27
C LYS A 68 -4.29 -9.20 -6.80
N SER A 69 -5.26 -8.42 -6.34
CA SER A 69 -5.39 -7.00 -6.69
C SER A 69 -4.19 -6.19 -6.18
N ILE A 70 -3.74 -6.42 -4.94
CA ILE A 70 -2.61 -5.71 -4.34
C ILE A 70 -1.32 -5.91 -5.15
N ILE A 71 -1.01 -7.17 -5.49
CA ILE A 71 0.21 -7.50 -6.23
C ILE A 71 0.14 -6.94 -7.66
N LEU A 72 -0.97 -7.18 -8.36
CA LEU A 72 -1.11 -6.75 -9.75
C LEU A 72 -1.16 -5.23 -9.90
N GLU A 73 -1.78 -4.52 -8.98
CA GLU A 73 -1.76 -3.05 -8.96
C GLU A 73 -0.32 -2.52 -8.82
N LEU A 74 0.47 -3.07 -7.91
CA LEU A 74 1.87 -2.65 -7.77
C LEU A 74 2.68 -2.94 -9.04
N LEU A 75 2.51 -4.12 -9.65
CA LEU A 75 3.18 -4.44 -10.91
C LEU A 75 2.74 -3.49 -12.03
N TRP A 76 1.45 -3.12 -12.08
CA TRP A 76 0.92 -2.15 -13.03
C TRP A 76 1.54 -0.75 -12.83
N PHE A 77 1.67 -0.27 -11.59
CA PHE A 77 2.41 0.98 -11.30
C PHE A 77 3.87 0.88 -11.73
N LEU A 78 4.55 -0.23 -11.42
CA LEU A 78 5.95 -0.45 -11.78
C LEU A 78 6.13 -0.54 -13.29
N ARG A 79 5.13 -0.96 -14.07
CA ARG A 79 5.17 -0.94 -15.55
C ARG A 79 5.05 0.47 -16.13
N GLY A 80 4.56 1.42 -15.35
CA GLY A 80 4.29 2.78 -15.81
C GLY A 80 2.98 2.92 -16.57
N ASP A 81 2.13 1.89 -16.56
CA ASP A 81 0.87 1.86 -17.29
C ASP A 81 -0.16 2.81 -16.62
N THR A 82 -1.05 3.37 -17.44
CA THR A 82 -2.18 4.24 -17.02
C THR A 82 -3.54 3.71 -17.47
N ASN A 83 -3.55 2.65 -18.27
CA ASN A 83 -4.76 2.01 -18.76
C ASN A 83 -5.17 0.79 -17.91
N VAL A 84 -6.44 0.72 -17.52
CA VAL A 84 -6.97 -0.36 -16.68
C VAL A 84 -7.11 -1.71 -17.41
N ARG A 85 -7.07 -1.76 -18.75
CA ARG A 85 -7.20 -3.01 -19.52
C ARG A 85 -6.21 -4.09 -19.06
N TRP A 86 -4.98 -3.71 -18.75
CA TRP A 86 -3.96 -4.67 -18.27
C TRP A 86 -4.38 -5.35 -16.96
N LEU A 87 -5.02 -4.60 -16.05
CA LEU A 87 -5.57 -5.11 -14.79
C LEU A 87 -6.82 -5.97 -15.05
N GLN A 88 -7.72 -5.50 -15.91
CA GLN A 88 -8.98 -6.18 -16.25
C GLN A 88 -8.74 -7.54 -16.90
N GLU A 89 -7.79 -7.64 -17.85
CA GLU A 89 -7.35 -8.90 -18.47
C GLU A 89 -6.83 -9.92 -17.44
N ARG A 90 -6.41 -9.44 -16.27
CA ARG A 90 -5.94 -10.26 -15.14
C ARG A 90 -6.97 -10.39 -14.04
N GLY A 91 -8.21 -9.94 -14.26
CA GLY A 91 -9.33 -10.05 -13.34
C GLY A 91 -9.25 -9.10 -12.14
N VAL A 92 -8.68 -7.91 -12.34
CA VAL A 92 -8.62 -6.84 -11.33
C VAL A 92 -9.36 -5.61 -11.87
N SER A 93 -10.33 -5.13 -11.11
CA SER A 93 -11.26 -4.05 -11.49
C SER A 93 -11.24 -2.86 -10.51
N ILE A 94 -10.24 -2.78 -9.63
CA ILE A 94 -10.21 -1.81 -8.50
C ILE A 94 -10.06 -0.34 -8.92
N TRP A 95 -9.84 -0.09 -10.21
CA TRP A 95 -9.68 1.24 -10.80
C TRP A 95 -10.80 1.57 -11.81
N ASP A 96 -11.75 0.65 -12.03
CA ASP A 96 -12.72 0.76 -13.11
C ASP A 96 -13.64 1.97 -12.93
N GLU A 97 -14.00 2.33 -11.70
CA GLU A 97 -14.87 3.50 -11.45
C GLU A 97 -14.22 4.85 -11.79
N TRP A 98 -12.90 4.92 -11.94
CA TRP A 98 -12.16 6.15 -12.25
C TRP A 98 -11.68 6.22 -13.70
N ALA A 99 -11.76 5.13 -14.46
CA ALA A 99 -11.27 5.09 -15.83
C ALA A 99 -12.25 5.74 -16.81
N ASP A 100 -11.74 6.37 -17.86
CA ASP A 100 -12.56 6.87 -18.96
C ASP A 100 -13.10 5.73 -19.86
N GLU A 101 -13.88 6.08 -20.88
CA GLU A 101 -14.49 5.12 -21.82
C GLU A 101 -13.46 4.25 -22.58
N THR A 102 -12.20 4.69 -22.65
CA THR A 102 -11.09 3.96 -23.28
C THR A 102 -10.24 3.18 -22.28
N GLY A 103 -10.54 3.32 -20.98
CA GLY A 103 -9.84 2.68 -19.88
C GLY A 103 -8.65 3.50 -19.34
N GLU A 104 -8.46 4.76 -19.76
CA GLU A 104 -7.36 5.60 -19.27
C GLU A 104 -7.71 6.31 -17.97
N LEU A 105 -6.71 6.42 -17.09
CA LEU A 105 -6.81 7.14 -15.81
C LEU A 105 -6.10 8.51 -15.83
N GLY A 106 -5.48 8.85 -16.96
CA GLY A 106 -4.59 10.01 -17.05
C GLY A 106 -3.26 9.78 -16.33
N PRO A 107 -2.54 10.85 -15.96
CA PRO A 107 -1.15 10.76 -15.50
C PRO A 107 -1.01 10.36 -14.02
N VAL A 108 -1.61 9.24 -13.64
CA VAL A 108 -1.58 8.69 -12.27
C VAL A 108 -0.21 8.06 -11.92
N TYR A 109 -0.16 7.26 -10.84
CA TYR A 109 1.07 6.75 -10.22
C TYR A 109 2.11 6.19 -11.19
N GLY A 110 1.72 5.27 -12.09
CA GLY A 110 2.66 4.60 -13.00
C GLY A 110 3.41 5.61 -13.88
N LYS A 111 2.68 6.54 -14.52
CA LYS A 111 3.29 7.59 -15.33
C LYS A 111 4.21 8.48 -14.50
N GLN A 112 3.82 8.89 -13.29
CA GLN A 112 4.70 9.70 -12.45
C GLN A 112 5.95 8.93 -12.00
N TRP A 113 5.85 7.62 -11.76
CA TRP A 113 6.98 6.80 -11.30
C TRP A 113 8.00 6.48 -12.39
N ARG A 114 7.53 6.19 -13.61
CA ARG A 114 8.36 5.67 -14.71
C ARG A 114 8.59 6.68 -15.83
N SER A 115 7.69 7.64 -15.99
CA SER A 115 7.58 8.48 -17.19
C SER A 115 7.27 9.94 -16.87
N TRP A 116 7.87 10.50 -15.81
CA TRP A 116 7.64 11.90 -15.44
C TRP A 116 8.30 12.84 -16.45
N THR A 117 7.50 13.67 -17.13
CA THR A 117 8.00 14.62 -18.13
C THR A 117 8.49 15.90 -17.45
N ALA A 118 9.77 16.21 -17.60
CA ALA A 118 10.37 17.46 -17.15
C ALA A 118 10.05 18.63 -18.11
N PRO A 119 10.16 19.89 -17.67
CA PRO A 119 9.89 21.06 -18.53
C PRO A 119 10.74 21.14 -19.81
N ASP A 120 11.92 20.49 -19.79
CA ASP A 120 12.84 20.39 -20.93
C ASP A 120 12.56 19.18 -21.85
N GLY A 121 11.47 18.44 -21.60
CA GLY A 121 11.07 17.26 -22.36
C GLY A 121 11.77 15.96 -21.97
N ARG A 122 12.71 15.98 -21.01
CA ARG A 122 13.31 14.74 -20.50
C ARG A 122 12.27 13.90 -19.75
N VAL A 123 12.40 12.58 -19.86
CA VAL A 123 11.59 11.63 -19.10
C VAL A 123 12.41 11.15 -17.91
N ILE A 124 11.85 11.30 -16.70
CA ILE A 124 12.47 10.89 -15.44
C ILE A 124 11.83 9.57 -14.99
N ASP A 125 12.61 8.50 -15.06
CA ASP A 125 12.26 7.21 -14.47
C ASP A 125 12.75 7.15 -13.02
N GLN A 126 11.91 7.58 -12.08
CA GLN A 126 12.27 7.67 -10.67
C GLN A 126 12.58 6.29 -10.08
N ILE A 127 11.86 5.24 -10.49
CA ILE A 127 12.07 3.88 -9.97
C ILE A 127 13.40 3.32 -10.44
N ALA A 128 13.72 3.41 -11.74
CA ALA A 128 15.01 2.94 -12.25
C ALA A 128 16.17 3.71 -11.61
N ASN A 129 16.04 5.02 -11.47
CA ASN A 129 17.03 5.87 -10.80
C ASN A 129 17.28 5.43 -9.35
N VAL A 130 16.21 5.13 -8.59
CA VAL A 130 16.34 4.67 -7.21
C VAL A 130 16.95 3.27 -7.13
N VAL A 131 16.58 2.33 -8.01
CA VAL A 131 17.19 1.00 -8.07
C VAL A 131 18.71 1.11 -8.29
N GLU A 132 19.14 1.94 -9.25
CA GLU A 132 20.56 2.15 -9.53
C GLU A 132 21.28 2.85 -8.37
N SER A 133 20.65 3.88 -7.81
CA SER A 133 21.18 4.64 -6.68
C SER A 133 21.34 3.75 -5.43
N LEU A 134 20.43 2.82 -5.16
CA LEU A 134 20.54 1.87 -4.05
C LEU A 134 21.72 0.90 -4.23
N LYS A 135 22.04 0.51 -5.47
CA LYS A 135 23.18 -0.38 -5.77
C LYS A 135 24.52 0.34 -5.67
N THR A 136 24.58 1.60 -6.09
CA THR A 136 25.84 2.35 -6.23
C THR A 136 26.13 3.29 -5.07
N THR A 137 25.09 3.87 -4.46
CA THR A 137 25.18 4.85 -3.37
C THR A 137 24.13 4.57 -2.28
N PRO A 138 24.15 3.38 -1.63
CA PRO A 138 23.09 2.92 -0.73
C PRO A 138 22.77 3.88 0.42
N HIS A 139 23.77 4.61 0.93
CA HIS A 139 23.59 5.58 2.04
C HIS A 139 23.16 6.99 1.59
N SER A 140 22.83 7.18 0.31
CA SER A 140 22.24 8.42 -0.17
C SER A 140 20.95 8.72 0.61
N ARG A 141 20.77 9.99 0.98
CA ARG A 141 19.57 10.49 1.66
C ARG A 141 18.50 10.95 0.67
N ARG A 142 18.63 10.56 -0.60
CA ARG A 142 17.82 11.04 -1.74
C ARG A 142 17.13 9.93 -2.52
N HIS A 143 17.05 8.72 -1.97
CA HIS A 143 16.28 7.62 -2.58
C HIS A 143 14.78 7.89 -2.43
N ILE A 144 14.25 8.83 -3.20
CA ILE A 144 12.90 9.36 -3.08
C ILE A 144 12.18 9.17 -4.40
N VAL A 145 10.89 8.82 -4.32
CA VAL A 145 9.96 8.80 -5.45
C VAL A 145 8.75 9.64 -5.08
N SER A 146 8.34 10.54 -5.98
CA SER A 146 7.13 11.36 -5.84
C SER A 146 6.10 10.98 -6.91
N ALA A 147 4.85 10.83 -6.50
CA ALA A 147 3.70 10.80 -7.39
C ALA A 147 3.02 12.19 -7.49
N TRP A 148 3.33 13.11 -6.58
CA TRP A 148 2.67 14.42 -6.54
C TRP A 148 3.33 15.40 -7.52
N ASN A 149 2.73 15.54 -8.71
CA ASN A 149 3.16 16.49 -9.73
C ASN A 149 2.21 17.71 -9.75
N PRO A 150 2.63 18.89 -9.24
CA PRO A 150 1.78 20.09 -9.26
C PRO A 150 1.36 20.55 -10.66
N ALA A 151 2.07 20.14 -11.72
CA ALA A 151 1.71 20.48 -13.09
C ALA A 151 0.62 19.56 -13.67
N ASP A 152 0.49 18.33 -13.17
CA ASP A 152 -0.44 17.31 -13.71
C ASP A 152 -1.60 17.00 -12.74
N VAL A 153 -1.48 17.34 -11.45
CA VAL A 153 -2.35 16.80 -10.39
C VAL A 153 -3.83 17.11 -10.57
N ASP A 154 -4.15 18.27 -11.13
CA ASP A 154 -5.53 18.69 -11.39
C ASP A 154 -6.15 17.96 -12.60
N ASP A 155 -5.31 17.36 -13.46
CA ASP A 155 -5.72 16.59 -14.65
C ASP A 155 -5.79 15.07 -14.39
N MET A 156 -5.51 14.62 -13.16
CA MET A 156 -5.56 13.21 -12.78
C MET A 156 -7.00 12.79 -12.41
N ALA A 157 -7.46 11.65 -12.92
CA ALA A 157 -8.79 11.10 -12.58
C ALA A 157 -8.97 10.91 -11.05
N LEU A 158 -7.87 10.55 -10.38
CA LEU A 158 -7.78 10.58 -8.93
C LEU A 158 -6.40 11.09 -8.49
N PRO A 159 -6.31 12.27 -7.86
CA PRO A 159 -5.04 12.79 -7.38
C PRO A 159 -4.34 11.80 -6.42
N PRO A 160 -3.01 11.61 -6.49
CA PRO A 160 -2.31 10.55 -5.78
C PRO A 160 -2.51 10.62 -4.26
N CYS A 161 -3.02 9.54 -3.65
CA CYS A 161 -3.17 9.44 -2.20
C CYS A 161 -1.81 9.20 -1.52
N HIS A 162 -1.05 8.22 -2.03
CA HIS A 162 0.34 7.96 -1.62
C HIS A 162 1.29 8.81 -2.45
N CYS A 163 1.71 9.95 -1.88
CA CYS A 163 2.31 11.05 -2.62
C CYS A 163 3.82 10.93 -2.77
N LEU A 164 4.51 10.45 -1.74
CA LEU A 164 5.97 10.43 -1.68
C LEU A 164 6.43 9.28 -0.81
N PHE A 165 7.45 8.55 -1.24
CA PHE A 165 8.10 7.57 -0.41
C PHE A 165 9.62 7.64 -0.54
N GLN A 166 10.31 7.29 0.55
CA GLN A 166 11.75 7.35 0.68
C GLN A 166 12.29 6.00 1.14
N PHE A 167 13.38 5.56 0.53
CA PHE A 167 14.14 4.41 1.00
C PHE A 167 15.33 4.81 1.88
N PHE A 168 15.65 3.93 2.83
CA PHE A 168 16.76 4.10 3.77
C PHE A 168 17.51 2.78 3.92
N VAL A 169 18.84 2.83 3.82
CA VAL A 169 19.71 1.66 4.00
C VAL A 169 20.55 1.80 5.26
N ALA A 170 20.40 0.85 6.17
CA ALA A 170 21.22 0.69 7.37
C ALA A 170 21.43 -0.79 7.67
N ASP A 171 22.63 -1.16 8.10
CA ASP A 171 22.99 -2.54 8.50
C ASP A 171 22.61 -3.62 7.46
N GLY A 172 22.78 -3.31 6.18
CA GLY A 172 22.43 -4.20 5.06
C GLY A 172 20.92 -4.34 4.81
N LYS A 173 20.08 -3.58 5.52
CA LYS A 173 18.61 -3.62 5.42
C LYS A 173 18.05 -2.40 4.70
N LEU A 174 17.06 -2.61 3.85
CA LEU A 174 16.30 -1.59 3.14
C LEU A 174 14.95 -1.35 3.82
N SER A 175 14.76 -0.14 4.34
CA SER A 175 13.47 0.34 4.86
C SER A 175 12.82 1.31 3.89
N CYS A 176 11.49 1.45 3.98
CA CYS A 176 10.71 2.39 3.18
C CYS A 176 9.78 3.21 4.08
N GLN A 177 9.80 4.53 3.94
CA GLN A 177 8.82 5.42 4.56
C GLN A 177 7.92 6.02 3.50
N LEU A 178 6.61 5.80 3.62
CA LEU A 178 5.57 6.39 2.79
C LEU A 178 4.91 7.57 3.51
N TYR A 179 4.65 8.65 2.77
CA TYR A 179 3.70 9.70 3.12
C TYR A 179 2.42 9.59 2.26
N GLN A 180 1.29 9.37 2.92
CA GLN A 180 -0.04 9.32 2.32
C GLN A 180 -0.87 10.53 2.79
N ARG A 181 -1.22 11.43 1.87
CA ARG A 181 -1.92 12.70 2.21
C ARG A 181 -3.35 12.49 2.68
N SER A 182 -4.00 11.44 2.18
CA SER A 182 -5.41 11.11 2.39
C SER A 182 -5.54 9.59 2.44
N ALA A 183 -6.06 9.10 3.56
CA ALA A 183 -6.04 7.69 3.90
C ALA A 183 -7.41 7.24 4.40
N ASP A 184 -8.17 6.61 3.50
CA ASP A 184 -9.29 5.74 3.90
C ASP A 184 -8.70 4.55 4.67
N VAL A 185 -8.82 4.61 5.99
CA VAL A 185 -8.23 3.61 6.90
C VAL A 185 -8.94 2.27 6.80
N PHE A 186 -10.21 2.24 6.37
CA PHE A 186 -10.95 0.99 6.30
C PHE A 186 -10.64 0.23 5.01
N LEU A 187 -10.71 0.87 3.85
CA LEU A 187 -10.53 0.19 2.56
C LEU A 187 -9.12 0.35 1.99
N GLY A 188 -8.62 1.58 1.89
CA GLY A 188 -7.36 1.89 1.19
C GLY A 188 -6.12 1.46 1.97
N VAL A 189 -6.00 1.87 3.24
CA VAL A 189 -4.79 1.64 4.04
C VAL A 189 -4.37 0.16 4.12
N PRO A 190 -5.27 -0.83 4.30
CA PRO A 190 -4.88 -2.23 4.25
C PRO A 190 -4.21 -2.66 2.94
N PHE A 191 -4.66 -2.13 1.79
CA PHE A 191 -4.03 -2.34 0.49
C PHE A 191 -2.66 -1.65 0.43
N ASN A 192 -2.59 -0.40 0.89
CA ASN A 192 -1.36 0.40 0.86
C ASN A 192 -0.25 -0.22 1.74
N ILE A 193 -0.59 -0.76 2.92
CA ILE A 193 0.38 -1.45 3.80
C ILE A 193 1.02 -2.63 3.06
N ALA A 194 0.20 -3.53 2.52
CA ALA A 194 0.70 -4.71 1.84
C ALA A 194 1.46 -4.36 0.55
N SER A 195 0.98 -3.37 -0.21
CA SER A 195 1.61 -2.92 -1.47
C SER A 195 3.00 -2.33 -1.24
N TYR A 196 3.17 -1.42 -0.26
CA TYR A 196 4.48 -0.81 -0.01
C TYR A 196 5.43 -1.72 0.77
N ALA A 197 4.93 -2.61 1.62
CA ALA A 197 5.75 -3.70 2.16
C ALA A 197 6.29 -4.59 1.04
N LEU A 198 5.43 -4.97 0.08
CA LEU A 198 5.82 -5.75 -1.08
C LEU A 198 6.87 -5.01 -1.92
N LEU A 199 6.64 -3.74 -2.25
CA LEU A 199 7.61 -2.90 -2.96
C LEU A 199 8.96 -2.87 -2.24
N THR A 200 8.97 -2.69 -0.92
CA THR A 200 10.20 -2.68 -0.11
C THR A 200 10.95 -4.01 -0.23
N MET A 201 10.23 -5.12 -0.13
CA MET A 201 10.83 -6.46 -0.27
C MET A 201 11.34 -6.72 -1.69
N MET A 202 10.63 -6.27 -2.73
CA MET A 202 11.07 -6.36 -4.13
C MET A 202 12.34 -5.53 -4.38
N MET A 203 12.37 -4.29 -3.89
CA MET A 203 13.53 -3.40 -4.01
C MET A 203 14.74 -3.98 -3.27
N ALA A 204 14.55 -4.51 -2.06
CA ALA A 204 15.61 -5.18 -1.30
C ALA A 204 16.18 -6.36 -2.08
N LYS A 205 15.30 -7.22 -2.64
CA LYS A 205 15.68 -8.39 -3.44
C LYS A 205 16.58 -8.03 -4.64
N VAL A 206 16.17 -7.08 -5.47
CA VAL A 206 16.89 -6.72 -6.71
C VAL A 206 18.17 -5.92 -6.45
N THR A 207 18.29 -5.31 -5.27
CA THR A 207 19.47 -4.56 -4.84
C THR A 207 20.42 -5.38 -3.96
N GLY A 208 20.04 -6.60 -3.58
CA GLY A 208 20.85 -7.49 -2.73
C GLY A 208 20.86 -7.11 -1.26
N LEU A 209 19.84 -6.37 -0.79
CA LEU A 209 19.64 -5.98 0.60
C LEU A 209 18.60 -6.89 1.27
N GLU A 210 18.60 -6.89 2.60
CA GLU A 210 17.53 -7.52 3.39
C GLU A 210 16.34 -6.55 3.57
N PRO A 211 15.09 -7.02 3.66
CA PRO A 211 13.97 -6.17 4.06
C PRO A 211 14.15 -5.64 5.50
N GLY A 212 14.01 -4.33 5.68
CA GLY A 212 13.99 -3.65 6.97
C GLY A 212 12.56 -3.36 7.43
N GLU A 213 12.23 -2.08 7.63
CA GLU A 213 10.90 -1.65 8.06
C GLU A 213 10.10 -0.99 6.93
N PHE A 214 8.78 -1.16 6.96
CA PHE A 214 7.85 -0.27 6.25
C PHE A 214 7.21 0.70 7.25
N VAL A 215 7.37 2.00 7.03
CA VAL A 215 6.83 3.08 7.86
C VAL A 215 5.77 3.83 7.06
N HIS A 216 4.54 3.90 7.57
CA HIS A 216 3.42 4.55 6.92
C HIS A 216 3.03 5.81 7.66
N THR A 217 3.26 6.98 7.06
CA THR A 217 2.96 8.31 7.61
C THR A 217 1.74 8.89 6.92
N PHE A 218 0.82 9.48 7.70
CA PHE A 218 -0.46 9.98 7.22
C PHE A 218 -0.58 11.50 7.39
N GLY A 219 -1.17 12.15 6.39
CA GLY A 219 -1.83 13.44 6.53
C GLY A 219 -3.20 13.25 7.15
N ASP A 220 -4.25 13.29 6.32
CA ASP A 220 -5.64 13.04 6.71
C ASP A 220 -5.92 11.52 6.76
N ALA A 221 -6.02 10.95 7.96
CA ALA A 221 -6.42 9.57 8.17
C ALA A 221 -7.87 9.53 8.67
N HIS A 222 -8.74 8.83 7.93
CA HIS A 222 -10.17 8.86 8.19
C HIS A 222 -10.88 7.53 7.97
N LEU A 223 -12.06 7.45 8.57
CA LEU A 223 -13.11 6.49 8.27
C LEU A 223 -14.26 7.22 7.61
N TYR A 224 -14.81 6.67 6.53
CA TYR A 224 -16.10 7.14 6.05
C TYR A 224 -17.19 6.80 7.07
N LEU A 225 -18.20 7.67 7.19
CA LEU A 225 -19.26 7.49 8.19
C LEU A 225 -20.08 6.21 7.97
N ASN A 226 -20.16 5.72 6.73
CA ASN A 226 -20.79 4.45 6.38
C ASN A 226 -19.93 3.20 6.67
N HIS A 227 -18.72 3.36 7.24
CA HIS A 227 -17.80 2.27 7.59
C HIS A 227 -17.60 2.10 9.11
N LEU A 228 -18.23 2.92 9.95
CA LEU A 228 -17.93 2.94 11.39
C LEU A 228 -18.29 1.62 12.08
N ASP A 229 -19.41 0.98 11.70
CA ASP A 229 -19.81 -0.30 12.28
C ASP A 229 -18.90 -1.44 11.83
N GLN A 230 -18.46 -1.42 10.57
CA GLN A 230 -17.48 -2.35 10.03
C GLN A 230 -16.12 -2.20 10.70
N ALA A 231 -15.71 -0.97 11.02
CA ALA A 231 -14.49 -0.71 11.79
C ALA A 231 -14.60 -1.27 13.21
N ARG A 232 -15.74 -1.08 13.90
CA ARG A 232 -16.00 -1.67 15.22
C ARG A 232 -16.02 -3.20 15.18
N GLU A 233 -16.62 -3.79 14.14
CA GLU A 233 -16.59 -5.24 13.93
C GLU A 233 -15.16 -5.75 13.76
N GLN A 234 -14.33 -5.05 12.97
CA GLN A 234 -12.94 -5.43 12.77
C GLN A 234 -12.13 -5.34 14.07
N LEU A 235 -12.36 -4.32 14.90
CA LEU A 235 -11.70 -4.15 16.21
C LEU A 235 -12.03 -5.27 17.22
N ALA A 236 -13.17 -5.95 17.06
CA ALA A 236 -13.54 -7.07 17.92
C ALA A 236 -12.80 -8.39 17.58
N ARG A 237 -12.02 -8.41 16.48
CA ARG A 237 -11.32 -9.61 16.01
C ARG A 237 -9.87 -9.61 16.48
N GLU A 238 -9.45 -10.71 17.08
CA GLU A 238 -8.03 -10.91 17.41
C GLU A 238 -7.21 -11.20 16.14
N PRO A 239 -6.06 -10.54 15.93
CA PRO A 239 -5.17 -10.88 14.84
C PRO A 239 -4.70 -12.34 14.88
N TYR A 240 -4.49 -12.91 13.70
CA TYR A 240 -3.64 -14.09 13.51
C TYR A 240 -2.20 -13.64 13.19
N PRO A 241 -1.20 -14.54 13.32
CA PRO A 241 0.15 -14.26 12.84
C PRO A 241 0.14 -13.83 11.38
N PHE A 242 0.99 -12.87 11.03
CA PHE A 242 1.19 -12.49 9.64
C PHE A 242 1.71 -13.66 8.79
N PRO A 243 1.31 -13.73 7.51
CA PRO A 243 1.86 -14.71 6.60
C PRO A 243 3.32 -14.45 6.27
N THR A 244 3.96 -15.42 5.63
CA THR A 244 5.26 -15.25 5.00
C THR A 244 5.08 -14.99 3.50
N LEU A 245 5.81 -14.02 2.96
CA LEU A 245 5.92 -13.80 1.52
C LEU A 245 7.28 -14.31 1.03
N THR A 246 7.25 -15.20 0.04
CA THR A 246 8.43 -15.59 -0.74
C THR A 246 8.35 -14.94 -2.11
N ILE A 247 9.45 -14.30 -2.53
CA ILE A 247 9.60 -13.64 -3.83
C ILE A 247 10.63 -14.42 -4.65
N ALA A 248 10.34 -14.68 -5.92
CA ALA A 248 11.27 -15.34 -6.84
C ALA A 248 12.64 -14.62 -6.92
N ASP A 249 13.69 -15.36 -7.23
CA ASP A 249 15.04 -14.82 -7.30
C ASP A 249 15.31 -14.12 -8.65
N LYS A 250 14.78 -12.90 -8.80
CA LYS A 250 15.01 -12.04 -9.96
C LYS A 250 15.88 -10.84 -9.59
N ARG A 251 16.71 -10.39 -10.55
CA ARG A 251 17.60 -9.22 -10.41
C ARG A 251 17.07 -7.97 -11.10
N ASP A 252 16.08 -8.13 -11.97
CA ASP A 252 15.37 -7.05 -12.63
C ASP A 252 14.01 -6.84 -11.94
N LEU A 253 13.77 -5.61 -11.47
CA LEU A 253 12.53 -5.22 -10.82
C LEU A 253 11.33 -5.31 -11.77
N PHE A 254 11.55 -5.08 -13.06
CA PHE A 254 10.48 -4.99 -14.06
C PHE A 254 10.15 -6.35 -14.69
N ALA A 255 10.89 -7.40 -14.33
CA ALA A 255 10.68 -8.76 -14.80
C ALA A 255 9.76 -9.58 -13.89
N PHE A 256 9.27 -9.02 -12.78
CA PHE A 256 8.36 -9.73 -11.87
C PHE A 256 6.95 -9.85 -12.45
N GLU A 257 6.38 -11.05 -12.32
CA GLU A 257 5.02 -11.42 -12.67
C GLU A 257 4.28 -11.93 -11.43
N TYR A 258 2.95 -12.06 -11.50
CA TYR A 258 2.13 -12.46 -10.34
C TYR A 258 2.57 -13.79 -9.70
N GLU A 259 3.01 -14.74 -10.53
CA GLU A 259 3.41 -16.08 -10.11
C GLU A 259 4.72 -16.10 -9.29
N ASP A 260 5.49 -15.02 -9.32
CA ASP A 260 6.73 -14.89 -8.54
C ASP A 260 6.51 -14.65 -7.05
N PHE A 261 5.25 -14.42 -6.64
CA PHE A 261 4.88 -14.07 -5.28
C PHE A 261 4.08 -15.20 -4.62
N LYS A 262 4.71 -15.87 -3.65
CA LYS A 262 4.07 -16.95 -2.89
C LYS A 262 3.83 -16.51 -1.45
N VAL A 263 2.56 -16.31 -1.11
CA VAL A 263 2.12 -16.07 0.28
C VAL A 263 1.76 -17.39 0.95
N THR A 264 2.46 -17.75 2.02
CA THR A 264 2.22 -18.97 2.81
C THR A 264 1.75 -18.62 4.22
N GLY A 265 0.96 -19.50 4.82
CA GLY A 265 0.44 -19.30 6.18
C GLY A 265 -0.61 -18.20 6.32
N TYR A 266 -1.14 -17.64 5.23
CA TYR A 266 -2.16 -16.59 5.31
C TYR A 266 -3.48 -17.14 5.81
N LYS A 267 -3.77 -16.80 7.06
CA LYS A 267 -5.03 -17.05 7.72
C LYS A 267 -5.61 -15.71 8.15
N ALA A 268 -6.85 -15.47 7.78
CA ALA A 268 -7.57 -14.25 8.10
C ALA A 268 -8.99 -14.59 8.53
N HIS A 269 -9.58 -13.69 9.32
CA HIS A 269 -11.02 -13.65 9.53
C HIS A 269 -11.75 -13.36 8.23
N GLU A 270 -13.05 -13.68 8.20
CA GLU A 270 -13.89 -13.49 7.02
C GLU A 270 -13.88 -12.04 6.50
N LYS A 271 -14.20 -11.88 5.22
CA LYS A 271 -14.30 -10.55 4.60
C LYS A 271 -15.33 -9.71 5.36
N ILE A 272 -15.01 -8.44 5.59
CA ILE A 272 -16.00 -7.42 5.99
C ILE A 272 -16.34 -6.62 4.75
N THR A 273 -17.61 -6.63 4.36
CA THR A 273 -18.08 -5.89 3.18
C THR A 273 -18.39 -4.45 3.59
N ALA A 274 -17.81 -3.49 2.88
CA ALA A 274 -18.13 -2.08 3.00
C ALA A 274 -18.21 -1.44 1.60
N PRO A 275 -19.19 -0.55 1.36
CA PRO A 275 -19.36 0.13 0.09
C PRO A 275 -18.26 1.19 -0.12
N ILE A 276 -17.78 1.37 -1.34
CA ILE A 276 -16.85 2.45 -1.68
C ILE A 276 -17.62 3.78 -1.66
N ALA A 277 -16.99 4.85 -1.19
CA ALA A 277 -17.48 6.22 -1.34
C ALA A 277 -16.89 6.82 -2.63
N VAL A 278 -17.75 7.17 -3.59
CA VAL A 278 -17.38 7.71 -4.92
C VAL A 278 -17.54 9.22 -4.94
#